data_AF-A0A3P1CE61-F1
#
_entry.id   AF-A0A3P1CE61-F1
#
_cell.length_a   1.000
_cell.length_b   1.000
_cell.length_c   1.000
_cell.angle_alpha   90.00
_cell.angle_beta   90.00
_cell.angle_gamma   90.00
#
_symmetry.space_group_name_H-M   'P 1'
#
loop_
_entity.id
_entity.type
_entity.pdbx_description
1 polymer ?
#
loop_
_entity_poly.entity_id
_entity_poly.type
_entity_poly.pdbx_seq_one_letter_code
_entity_poly.pdbx_strand_id
1 'polypeptide(L)'
;MAIRSLLLSLAVSVLLGYSFTVGLTNSHSFLKKLPDALSLPLFLGCGFLYVLAAWWALKGFSDHKFTALVSLGFCALGLGVYAVGFSMEAGRGKAAAGQYDYDFSSLEPTEKVVVAQIAHAAGLGFQDAVFTEHWHLADSTSSFRICVQKGHVTALNLSNHPIRNLTFFSQLPNLSDLLLKNCGLSDLSDLKSAKLDRLDVSDNQIADLRTLRGCPNVRWLFASNNHLKSTEGLEQFSQLISKDLTGNPLP
;
A
#
# COMPACT_ATOMS: atom_id res chain seq x y z
N MET A 1 6.41 -38.28 40.54
CA MET A 1 6.85 -38.49 39.15
C MET A 1 6.10 -37.61 38.14
N ALA A 2 4.76 -37.53 38.19
CA ALA A 2 3.95 -36.79 37.20
C ALA A 2 4.33 -35.32 36.97
N ILE A 3 4.64 -34.55 38.03
CA ILE A 3 5.00 -33.12 37.90
C ILE A 3 6.33 -32.91 37.14
N ARG A 4 7.33 -33.78 37.36
CA ARG A 4 8.62 -33.69 36.66
C ARG A 4 8.48 -34.02 35.18
N SER A 5 7.67 -35.03 34.85
CA SER A 5 7.35 -35.39 33.46
C SER A 5 6.53 -34.30 32.76
N LEU A 6 5.61 -33.64 33.47
CA LEU A 6 4.83 -32.51 32.94
C LEU A 6 5.72 -31.31 32.64
N LEU A 7 6.61 -30.93 33.57
CA LEU A 7 7.53 -29.80 33.38
C LEU A 7 8.52 -30.07 32.24
N LEU A 8 9.03 -31.30 32.13
CA LEU A 8 9.91 -31.69 31.03
C LEU A 8 9.19 -31.65 29.68
N SER A 9 7.95 -32.16 29.61
CA SER A 9 7.12 -32.06 28.41
C SER A 9 6.86 -30.61 28.02
N LEU A 10 6.54 -29.74 28.99
CA LEU A 10 6.30 -28.32 28.76
C LEU A 10 7.55 -27.63 28.19
N ALA A 11 8.72 -27.89 28.77
CA ALA A 11 9.99 -27.33 28.30
C ALA A 11 10.33 -27.77 26.87
N VAL A 12 10.12 -29.05 26.55
CA VAL A 12 10.35 -29.60 25.20
C VAL A 12 9.38 -29.01 24.18
N SER A 13 8.09 -28.87 24.53
CA SER A 13 7.09 -28.23 23.65
C SER A 13 7.41 -26.76 23.38
N VAL A 14 7.85 -26.01 24.38
CA VAL A 14 8.24 -24.60 24.22
C VAL A 14 9.47 -24.46 23.34
N LEU A 15 10.51 -25.28 23.57
CA LEU A 15 11.74 -25.26 22.77
C LEU A 15 11.48 -25.66 21.31
N LEU A 16 10.74 -26.76 21.08
CA LEU A 16 10.38 -27.19 19.72
C LEU A 16 9.48 -26.17 19.01
N GLY A 17 8.49 -25.60 19.72
CA GLY A 17 7.61 -24.58 19.18
C GLY A 17 8.37 -23.31 18.76
N TYR A 18 9.32 -22.85 19.60
CA TYR A 18 10.19 -21.72 19.29
C TYR A 18 11.09 -22.02 18.08
N SER A 19 11.78 -23.17 18.06
CA SER A 19 12.65 -23.56 16.95
C SER A 19 11.91 -23.71 15.62
N PHE A 20 10.67 -24.25 15.64
CA PHE A 20 9.87 -24.41 14.43
C PHE A 20 9.35 -23.06 13.91
N THR A 21 8.95 -22.16 14.81
CA THR A 21 8.50 -20.80 14.45
C THR A 21 9.65 -19.98 13.86
N VAL A 22 10.84 -19.99 14.47
CA VAL A 22 12.04 -19.36 13.92
C VAL A 22 12.43 -19.99 12.59
N GLY A 23 12.31 -21.31 12.46
CA GLY A 23 12.55 -22.03 11.23
C GLY A 23 11.57 -21.71 10.10
N LEU A 24 10.32 -21.35 10.38
CA LEU A 24 9.36 -20.99 9.33
C LEU A 24 9.48 -19.52 8.90
N THR A 25 9.92 -18.67 9.82
CA THR A 25 10.00 -17.22 9.60
C THR A 25 11.33 -16.78 8.97
N ASN A 26 12.44 -17.48 9.24
CA ASN A 26 13.75 -17.16 8.67
C ASN A 26 13.86 -17.60 7.19
N SER A 27 14.27 -16.68 6.31
CA SER A 27 14.47 -16.92 4.86
C SER A 27 15.51 -18.00 4.53
N HIS A 28 16.49 -18.24 5.40
CA HIS A 28 17.56 -19.21 5.18
C HIS A 28 17.33 -20.59 5.82
N SER A 29 16.16 -20.80 6.43
CA SER A 29 15.84 -22.04 7.12
C SER A 29 15.67 -23.22 6.19
N PHE A 30 16.05 -24.42 6.68
CA PHE A 30 15.78 -25.69 6.02
C PHE A 30 14.29 -25.93 5.73
N LEU A 31 13.38 -25.47 6.61
CA LEU A 31 11.94 -25.68 6.44
C LEU A 31 11.38 -24.94 5.22
N LYS A 32 11.95 -23.78 4.85
CA LYS A 32 11.60 -23.07 3.60
C LYS A 32 12.19 -23.70 2.34
N LYS A 33 13.16 -24.61 2.49
CA LYS A 33 13.78 -25.36 1.37
C LYS A 33 13.04 -26.66 1.06
N LEU A 34 12.08 -27.07 1.90
CA LEU A 34 11.24 -28.22 1.62
C LEU A 34 10.32 -27.91 0.42
N PRO A 35 10.18 -28.83 -0.56
CA PRO A 35 9.27 -28.65 -1.67
C PRO A 35 7.83 -28.48 -1.17
N ASP A 36 7.07 -27.57 -1.78
CA ASP A 36 5.67 -27.31 -1.39
C ASP A 36 4.79 -28.57 -1.46
N ALA A 37 5.10 -29.50 -2.36
CA ALA A 37 4.40 -30.80 -2.47
C ALA A 37 4.52 -31.68 -1.22
N LEU A 38 5.54 -31.50 -0.38
CA LEU A 38 5.73 -32.22 0.89
C LEU A 38 4.98 -31.58 2.07
N SER A 39 4.53 -30.33 1.94
CA SER A 39 3.83 -29.61 3.02
C SER A 39 2.49 -30.26 3.39
N LEU A 40 1.70 -30.66 2.40
CA LEU A 40 0.38 -31.27 2.59
C LEU A 40 0.45 -32.68 3.22
N PRO A 41 1.33 -33.61 2.77
CA PRO A 41 1.55 -34.89 3.45
C PRO A 41 2.04 -34.73 4.90
N LEU A 42 2.94 -33.78 5.17
CA LEU A 42 3.42 -33.49 6.52
C LEU A 42 2.29 -32.98 7.42
N PHE A 43 1.47 -32.06 6.92
CA PHE A 43 0.32 -31.54 7.65
C PHE A 43 -0.70 -32.64 7.99
N LEU A 44 -1.05 -33.48 7.01
CA LEU A 44 -1.97 -34.61 7.21
C LEU A 44 -1.40 -35.65 8.18
N GLY A 45 -0.10 -35.95 8.08
CA GLY A 45 0.59 -36.89 8.98
C GLY A 45 0.63 -36.41 10.42
N CYS A 46 1.00 -35.14 10.65
CA CYS A 46 0.95 -34.53 11.98
C CYS A 46 -0.48 -34.46 12.53
N GLY A 47 -1.46 -34.10 11.69
CA GLY A 47 -2.87 -34.07 12.06
C GLY A 47 -3.40 -35.45 12.51
N PHE A 48 -3.04 -36.52 11.78
CA PHE A 48 -3.40 -37.88 12.15
C PHE A 48 -2.83 -38.29 13.51
N LEU A 49 -1.57 -37.97 13.79
CA LEU A 49 -0.94 -38.24 15.09
C LEU A 49 -1.64 -37.51 16.24
N TYR A 50 -2.09 -36.26 16.00
CA TYR A 50 -2.87 -35.50 16.99
C TYR A 50 -4.24 -36.13 17.27
N VAL A 51 -4.94 -36.60 16.24
CA VAL A 51 -6.22 -37.32 16.39
C VAL A 51 -6.03 -38.63 17.17
N LEU A 52 -4.96 -39.37 16.87
CA LEU A 52 -4.62 -40.60 17.58
C LEU A 52 -4.29 -40.33 19.05
N ALA A 53 -3.51 -39.28 19.34
CA ALA A 53 -3.19 -38.86 20.70
C ALA A 53 -4.45 -38.43 21.48
N ALA A 54 -5.36 -37.70 20.84
CA ALA A 54 -6.64 -37.30 21.43
C ALA A 54 -7.54 -38.51 21.74
N TRP A 55 -7.61 -39.47 20.80
CA TRP A 55 -8.33 -40.73 21.03
C TRP A 55 -7.75 -41.47 22.24
N TRP A 56 -6.43 -41.63 22.31
CA TRP A 56 -5.75 -42.34 23.40
C TRP A 56 -5.92 -41.64 24.75
N ALA A 57 -5.91 -40.30 24.79
CA ALA A 57 -6.17 -39.53 26.00
C ALA A 57 -7.59 -39.76 26.55
N LEU A 58 -8.59 -39.89 25.67
CA LEU A 58 -9.99 -40.10 26.08
C LEU A 58 -10.28 -41.55 26.48
N LYS A 59 -9.66 -42.53 25.80
CA LYS A 59 -10.01 -43.95 25.94
C LYS A 59 -9.00 -44.79 26.76
N GLY A 60 -7.72 -44.42 26.79
CA GLY A 60 -6.64 -45.33 27.18
C GLY A 60 -6.12 -45.24 28.62
N PHE A 61 -6.22 -44.09 29.29
CA PHE A 61 -5.59 -43.87 30.60
C PHE A 61 -6.62 -43.51 31.66
N SER A 62 -7.25 -44.48 32.32
CA SER A 62 -8.20 -44.22 33.43
C SER A 62 -7.58 -43.40 34.55
N ASP A 63 -6.31 -43.65 34.86
CA ASP A 63 -5.65 -43.12 36.05
C ASP A 63 -5.02 -41.74 35.83
N HIS A 64 -4.91 -41.30 34.56
CA HIS A 64 -4.21 -40.07 34.16
C HIS A 64 -5.03 -39.19 33.19
N LYS A 65 -6.37 -39.36 33.15
CA LYS A 65 -7.26 -38.57 32.27
C LYS A 65 -7.07 -37.07 32.43
N PHE A 66 -6.92 -36.59 33.67
CA PHE A 66 -6.77 -35.17 33.94
C PHE A 66 -5.48 -34.59 33.33
N THR A 67 -4.34 -35.26 33.52
CA THR A 67 -3.06 -34.79 32.97
C THR A 67 -3.04 -34.87 31.44
N ALA A 68 -3.68 -35.89 30.85
CA ALA A 68 -3.82 -36.01 29.39
C ALA A 68 -4.68 -34.88 28.79
N LEU A 69 -5.80 -34.53 29.45
CA LEU A 69 -6.67 -33.41 29.03
C LEU A 69 -5.94 -32.06 29.13
N VAL A 70 -5.19 -31.84 30.21
CA VAL A 70 -4.37 -30.62 30.38
C VAL A 70 -3.31 -30.52 29.27
N SER A 71 -2.64 -31.62 28.93
CA SER A 71 -1.65 -31.65 27.84
C SER A 71 -2.27 -31.33 26.47
N LEU A 72 -3.44 -31.91 26.16
CA LEU A 72 -4.20 -31.58 24.94
C LEU A 72 -4.59 -30.09 24.89
N GLY A 73 -4.98 -29.53 26.04
CA GLY A 73 -5.27 -28.09 26.16
C GLY A 73 -4.07 -27.20 25.80
N PHE A 74 -2.87 -27.54 26.28
CA PHE A 74 -1.65 -26.82 25.92
C PHE A 74 -1.30 -26.95 24.42
N CYS A 75 -1.49 -28.13 23.84
CA CYS A 75 -1.30 -28.32 22.40
C CYS A 75 -2.27 -27.48 21.56
N ALA A 76 -3.55 -27.44 21.94
CA ALA A 76 -4.56 -26.63 21.26
C ALA A 76 -4.24 -25.13 21.37
N LEU A 77 -3.78 -24.67 22.53
CA LEU A 77 -3.33 -23.29 22.74
C LEU A 77 -2.13 -22.96 21.84
N GLY A 78 -1.14 -23.86 21.74
CA GLY A 78 0.01 -23.69 20.85
C GLY A 78 -0.38 -23.57 19.37
N LEU A 79 -1.31 -24.42 18.89
CA LEU A 79 -1.87 -24.31 17.55
C LEU A 79 -2.64 -22.99 17.34
N GLY A 80 -3.36 -22.52 18.36
CA GLY A 80 -4.05 -21.23 18.34
C GLY A 80 -3.07 -20.06 18.18
N VAL A 81 -1.99 -20.03 18.96
CA VAL A 81 -0.94 -19.00 18.85
C VAL A 81 -0.27 -19.04 17.46
N TYR A 82 0.00 -20.25 16.95
CA TYR A 82 0.56 -20.40 15.61
C TYR A 82 -0.39 -19.89 14.51
N ALA A 83 -1.69 -20.20 14.60
CA ALA A 83 -2.70 -19.72 13.66
C ALA A 83 -2.81 -18.19 13.67
N VAL A 84 -2.72 -17.56 14.86
CA VAL A 84 -2.67 -16.09 14.99
C VAL A 84 -1.42 -15.54 14.31
N GLY A 85 -0.24 -16.11 14.58
CA GLY A 85 1.01 -15.68 13.94
C GLY A 85 0.99 -15.83 12.42
N PHE A 86 0.47 -16.95 11.91
CA PHE A 86 0.28 -17.16 10.46
C PHE A 86 -0.71 -16.17 9.86
N SER A 87 -1.84 -15.90 10.53
CA SER A 87 -2.82 -14.91 10.08
C SER A 87 -2.22 -13.49 10.03
N MET A 88 -1.36 -13.14 10.99
CA MET A 88 -0.65 -11.86 10.99
C MET A 88 0.36 -11.77 9.84
N GLU A 89 1.09 -12.84 9.55
CA GLU A 89 2.08 -12.84 8.46
C GLU A 89 1.42 -12.91 7.07
N ALA A 90 0.29 -13.61 6.92
CA ALA A 90 -0.47 -13.69 5.66
C ALA A 90 -1.08 -12.35 5.21
N GLY A 91 -1.26 -11.41 6.14
CA GLY A 91 -1.69 -10.04 5.87
C GLY A 91 -0.55 -9.02 5.73
N ARG A 92 0.69 -9.43 5.96
CA ARG A 92 1.84 -8.51 5.98
C ARG A 92 2.12 -7.97 4.58
N GLY A 93 2.10 -6.64 4.45
CA GLY A 93 2.34 -5.94 3.18
C GLY A 93 1.12 -5.79 2.26
N LYS A 94 -0.07 -6.24 2.66
CA LYS A 94 -1.32 -5.96 1.93
C LYS A 94 -1.97 -4.71 2.48
N ALA A 95 -2.38 -3.78 1.62
CA ALA A 95 -3.16 -2.63 2.03
C ALA A 95 -4.52 -3.08 2.60
N ALA A 96 -4.90 -2.53 3.76
CA ALA A 96 -6.25 -2.70 4.26
C ALA A 96 -7.26 -1.97 3.36
N ALA A 97 -8.54 -2.35 3.43
CA ALA A 97 -9.59 -1.66 2.68
C ALA A 97 -9.61 -0.16 3.05
N GLY A 98 -9.33 0.72 2.08
CA GLY A 98 -9.22 2.18 2.27
C GLY A 98 -7.80 2.69 2.49
N GLN A 99 -6.81 1.82 2.64
CA GLN A 99 -5.39 2.17 2.72
C GLN A 99 -4.76 2.19 1.31
N TYR A 100 -3.69 2.98 1.14
CA TYR A 100 -2.94 3.08 -0.11
C TYR A 100 -1.99 1.89 -0.30
N ASP A 101 -1.76 1.50 -1.55
CA ASP A 101 -0.79 0.47 -1.91
C ASP A 101 0.62 1.07 -2.03
N TYR A 102 1.57 0.46 -1.31
CA TYR A 102 2.97 0.91 -1.29
C TYR A 102 3.85 0.14 -2.28
N ASP A 103 3.33 -0.90 -2.94
CA ASP A 103 4.12 -1.81 -3.78
C ASP A 103 3.84 -1.61 -5.27
N PHE A 104 4.91 -1.38 -6.04
CA PHE A 104 4.95 -1.33 -7.49
C PHE A 104 4.44 -2.60 -8.18
N SER A 105 4.49 -3.75 -7.52
CA SER A 105 4.01 -5.02 -8.10
C SER A 105 2.51 -5.00 -8.40
N SER A 106 1.77 -4.13 -7.71
CA SER A 106 0.32 -3.99 -7.85
C SER A 106 -0.12 -3.01 -8.94
N LEU A 107 0.77 -2.15 -9.44
CA LEU A 107 0.41 -1.12 -10.42
C LEU A 107 0.03 -1.73 -11.77
N GLU A 108 -1.09 -1.29 -12.33
CA GLU A 108 -1.56 -1.74 -13.65
C GLU A 108 -0.44 -1.54 -14.70
N PRO A 109 -0.12 -2.56 -15.54
CA PRO A 109 0.96 -2.46 -16.50
C PRO A 109 0.82 -1.28 -17.49
N THR A 110 -0.42 -0.91 -17.83
CA THR A 110 -0.74 0.22 -18.70
C THR A 110 -0.36 1.54 -18.02
N GLU A 111 -0.84 1.78 -16.80
CA GLU A 111 -0.53 2.99 -16.02
C GLU A 111 0.96 3.10 -15.69
N LYS A 112 1.64 1.96 -15.48
CA LYS A 112 3.11 1.94 -15.30
C LYS A 112 3.85 2.55 -16.50
N VAL A 113 3.41 2.26 -17.73
CA VAL A 113 3.98 2.86 -18.94
C VAL A 113 3.70 4.35 -19.00
N VAL A 114 2.47 4.78 -18.65
CA VAL A 114 2.09 6.20 -18.60
C VAL A 114 2.95 6.96 -17.60
N VAL A 115 3.11 6.43 -16.39
CA VAL A 115 3.98 7.01 -15.34
C VAL A 115 5.43 7.13 -15.83
N ALA A 116 5.95 6.12 -16.53
CA ALA A 116 7.29 6.18 -17.09
C ALA A 116 7.43 7.28 -18.17
N GLN A 117 6.41 7.48 -19.01
CA GLN A 117 6.37 8.57 -19.99
C GLN A 117 6.32 9.94 -19.32
N ILE A 118 5.52 10.08 -18.26
CA ILE A 118 5.42 11.30 -17.45
C ILE A 118 6.77 11.62 -16.81
N ALA A 119 7.42 10.63 -16.18
CA ALA A 119 8.74 10.78 -15.58
C ALA A 119 9.75 11.25 -16.63
N HIS A 120 9.80 10.59 -17.80
CA HIS A 120 10.69 10.98 -18.88
C HIS A 120 10.41 12.40 -19.40
N ALA A 121 9.13 12.78 -19.52
CA ALA A 121 8.74 14.15 -19.92
C ALA A 121 9.16 15.21 -18.89
N ALA A 122 9.32 14.81 -17.62
CA ALA A 122 9.81 15.64 -16.52
C ALA A 122 11.34 15.58 -16.33
N GLY A 123 12.06 14.85 -17.19
CA GLY A 123 13.52 14.67 -17.09
C GLY A 123 13.96 13.67 -16.00
N LEU A 124 13.05 12.82 -15.53
CA LEU A 124 13.26 11.82 -14.48
C LEU A 124 13.20 10.39 -15.04
N GLY A 125 13.83 9.46 -14.33
CA GLY A 125 13.66 8.03 -14.56
C GLY A 125 12.47 7.48 -13.79
N PHE A 126 11.84 6.41 -14.29
CA PHE A 126 10.81 5.70 -13.53
C PHE A 126 11.33 5.17 -12.19
N GLN A 127 12.63 4.82 -12.11
CA GLN A 127 13.28 4.41 -10.86
C GLN A 127 13.32 5.49 -9.77
N ASP A 128 13.12 6.75 -10.15
CA ASP A 128 13.12 7.87 -9.20
C ASP A 128 11.75 8.00 -8.52
N ALA A 129 10.73 7.26 -8.95
CA ALA A 129 9.40 7.29 -8.37
C ALA A 129 9.42 6.85 -6.89
N VAL A 130 8.96 7.73 -6.01
CA VAL A 130 8.80 7.44 -4.57
C VAL A 130 7.33 7.14 -4.28
N PHE A 131 7.05 5.93 -3.81
CA PHE A 131 5.70 5.50 -3.44
C PHE A 131 5.39 5.98 -2.04
N THR A 132 4.25 6.63 -1.88
CA THR A 132 3.92 7.25 -0.61
C THR A 132 2.42 7.27 -0.33
N GLU A 133 2.11 7.58 0.92
CA GLU A 133 0.76 7.85 1.37
C GLU A 133 0.35 9.24 0.90
N HIS A 134 -0.94 9.43 0.69
CA HIS A 134 -1.46 10.69 0.19
C HIS A 134 -1.06 11.91 1.04
N TRP A 135 -0.99 11.81 2.37
CA TRP A 135 -0.59 12.94 3.23
C TRP A 135 0.90 13.29 3.13
N HIS A 136 1.74 12.37 2.67
CA HIS A 136 3.16 12.60 2.40
C HIS A 136 3.44 13.03 0.95
N LEU A 137 2.39 13.17 0.13
CA LEU A 137 2.52 13.52 -1.28
C LEU A 137 3.23 14.86 -1.49
N ALA A 138 2.94 15.86 -0.64
CA ALA A 138 3.46 17.22 -0.75
C ALA A 138 4.84 17.44 -0.10
N ASP A 139 5.42 16.41 0.53
CA ASP A 139 6.73 16.52 1.16
C ASP A 139 7.80 16.89 0.11
N SER A 140 8.90 17.53 0.51
CA SER A 140 9.97 17.91 -0.42
C SER A 140 10.87 16.73 -0.75
N THR A 141 11.06 16.39 -2.03
CA THR A 141 12.06 15.41 -2.51
C THR A 141 12.74 15.89 -3.79
N SER A 142 13.94 15.36 -4.05
CA SER A 142 14.62 15.48 -5.34
C SER A 142 13.89 14.75 -6.47
N SER A 143 13.11 13.73 -6.12
CA SER A 143 12.37 12.88 -7.05
C SER A 143 10.86 13.15 -7.01
N PHE A 144 10.10 12.48 -7.88
CA PHE A 144 8.64 12.61 -7.94
C PHE A 144 7.94 11.53 -7.10
N ARG A 145 6.72 11.82 -6.64
CA ARG A 145 5.94 10.93 -5.76
C ARG A 145 4.68 10.42 -6.42
N ILE A 146 4.33 9.18 -6.09
CA ILE A 146 3.15 8.48 -6.59
C ILE A 146 2.38 7.87 -5.41
N CYS A 147 1.06 8.02 -5.46
CA CYS A 147 0.14 7.29 -4.59
C CYS A 147 -0.68 6.33 -5.45
N VAL A 148 -0.71 5.05 -5.06
CA VAL A 148 -1.44 3.99 -5.74
C VAL A 148 -2.50 3.43 -4.81
N GLN A 149 -3.65 3.09 -5.35
CA GLN A 149 -4.72 2.42 -4.62
C GLN A 149 -5.36 1.37 -5.51
N LYS A 150 -5.38 0.11 -5.05
CA LYS A 150 -5.92 -1.04 -5.79
C LYS A 150 -5.31 -1.15 -7.20
N GLY A 151 -4.01 -0.89 -7.30
CA GLY A 151 -3.27 -0.95 -8.56
C GLY A 151 -3.46 0.22 -9.52
N HIS A 152 -4.16 1.28 -9.11
CA HIS A 152 -4.33 2.50 -9.92
C HIS A 152 -3.69 3.72 -9.27
N VAL A 153 -3.09 4.60 -10.08
CA VAL A 153 -2.57 5.91 -9.64
C VAL A 153 -3.74 6.80 -9.24
N THR A 154 -3.72 7.24 -7.99
CA THR A 154 -4.72 8.15 -7.43
C THR A 154 -4.15 9.54 -7.20
N ALA A 155 -2.87 9.64 -6.87
CA ALA A 155 -2.22 10.93 -6.68
C ALA A 155 -0.80 10.96 -7.26
N LEU A 156 -0.40 12.13 -7.75
CA LEU A 156 0.92 12.35 -8.33
C LEU A 156 1.49 13.71 -7.96
N ASN A 157 2.77 13.76 -7.61
CA ASN A 157 3.52 15.00 -7.39
C ASN A 157 4.79 15.03 -8.23
N LEU A 158 4.86 15.99 -9.16
CA LEU A 158 6.00 16.30 -10.04
C LEU A 158 6.53 17.73 -9.78
N SER A 159 6.26 18.27 -8.61
CA SER A 159 6.64 19.64 -8.27
C SER A 159 8.14 19.84 -8.36
N ASN A 160 8.56 20.97 -8.92
CA ASN A 160 9.95 21.33 -9.23
C ASN A 160 10.58 20.56 -10.39
N HIS A 161 9.78 19.85 -11.20
CA HIS A 161 10.26 19.22 -12.42
C HIS A 161 9.55 19.84 -13.63
N PRO A 162 10.30 20.32 -14.64
CA PRO A 162 9.69 20.98 -15.78
C PRO A 162 8.93 19.97 -16.64
N ILE A 163 7.65 20.20 -16.88
CA ILE A 163 6.82 19.36 -17.75
C ILE A 163 6.03 20.25 -18.70
N ARG A 164 5.99 19.89 -19.99
CA ARG A 164 5.27 20.66 -21.03
C ARG A 164 4.10 19.90 -21.62
N ASN A 165 4.22 18.58 -21.73
CA ASN A 165 3.18 17.74 -22.28
C ASN A 165 2.32 17.18 -21.15
N LEU A 166 1.06 17.61 -21.08
CA LEU A 166 0.10 17.21 -20.06
C LEU A 166 -0.89 16.14 -20.56
N THR A 167 -0.78 15.71 -21.83
CA THR A 167 -1.73 14.76 -22.44
C THR A 167 -1.75 13.40 -21.73
N PHE A 168 -0.64 13.01 -21.09
CA PHE A 168 -0.49 11.75 -20.37
C PHE A 168 -1.48 11.59 -19.21
N PHE A 169 -1.86 12.68 -18.54
CA PHE A 169 -2.75 12.63 -17.38
C PHE A 169 -4.16 12.14 -17.74
N SER A 170 -4.56 12.27 -19.00
CA SER A 170 -5.84 11.73 -19.51
C SER A 170 -5.92 10.20 -19.48
N GLN A 171 -4.76 9.54 -19.40
CA GLN A 171 -4.64 8.08 -19.36
C GLN A 171 -4.62 7.52 -17.94
N LEU A 172 -4.75 8.37 -16.90
CA LEU A 172 -4.84 7.97 -15.49
C LEU A 172 -6.29 8.14 -14.99
N PRO A 173 -7.17 7.13 -15.16
CA PRO A 173 -8.62 7.28 -14.97
C PRO A 173 -9.04 7.53 -13.52
N ASN A 174 -8.16 7.25 -12.56
CA ASN A 174 -8.41 7.38 -11.13
C ASN A 174 -7.62 8.52 -10.45
N LEU A 175 -6.91 9.34 -11.23
CA LEU A 175 -6.14 10.47 -10.70
C LEU A 175 -7.08 11.52 -10.09
N SER A 176 -7.03 11.65 -8.76
CA SER A 176 -7.79 12.62 -7.97
C SER A 176 -6.93 13.83 -7.56
N ASP A 177 -5.63 13.64 -7.34
CA ASP A 177 -4.76 14.68 -6.79
C ASP A 177 -3.50 14.84 -7.65
N LEU A 178 -3.24 16.07 -8.07
CA LEU A 178 -2.13 16.39 -8.94
C LEU A 178 -1.41 17.65 -8.46
N LEU A 179 -0.12 17.50 -8.15
CA LEU A 179 0.76 18.59 -7.74
C LEU A 179 1.82 18.83 -8.84
N LEU A 180 1.74 20.00 -9.45
CA LEU A 180 2.58 20.51 -10.53
C LEU A 180 3.15 21.89 -10.17
N LYS A 181 3.55 22.06 -8.91
CA LYS A 181 4.12 23.33 -8.42
C LYS A 181 5.48 23.56 -9.04
N ASN A 182 5.77 24.78 -9.51
CA ASN A 182 7.08 25.13 -10.07
C ASN A 182 7.52 24.20 -11.22
N CYS A 183 6.62 23.96 -12.19
CA CYS A 183 6.86 23.10 -13.35
C CYS A 183 7.09 23.91 -14.66
N GLY A 184 7.07 25.24 -14.59
CA GLY A 184 7.23 26.12 -15.76
C GLY A 184 6.05 26.08 -16.72
N LEU A 185 4.85 25.80 -16.21
CA LEU A 185 3.61 25.70 -17.00
C LEU A 185 3.06 27.08 -17.34
N SER A 186 2.61 27.29 -18.56
CA SER A 186 1.91 28.51 -19.00
C SER A 186 0.55 28.23 -19.64
N ASP A 187 0.34 27.01 -20.12
CA ASP A 187 -0.90 26.53 -20.71
C ASP A 187 -1.26 25.16 -20.12
N LEU A 188 -2.54 24.97 -19.80
CA LEU A 188 -3.10 23.75 -19.21
C LEU A 188 -4.14 23.10 -20.12
N SER A 189 -4.28 23.53 -21.37
CA SER A 189 -5.29 23.04 -22.33
C SER A 189 -5.23 21.54 -22.59
N ASP A 190 -4.03 20.96 -22.50
CA ASP A 190 -3.80 19.51 -22.67
C ASP A 190 -4.08 18.70 -21.40
N LEU A 191 -4.24 19.36 -20.25
CA LEU A 191 -4.55 18.68 -18.99
C LEU A 191 -6.02 18.25 -18.98
N LYS A 192 -6.24 16.94 -19.06
CA LYS A 192 -7.56 16.35 -18.96
C LYS A 192 -7.54 15.27 -17.88
N SER A 193 -8.40 15.41 -16.88
CA SER A 193 -8.64 14.37 -15.90
C SER A 193 -10.04 14.54 -15.33
N ALA A 194 -10.90 13.55 -15.58
CA ALA A 194 -12.31 13.62 -15.22
C ALA A 194 -12.55 13.46 -13.71
N LYS A 195 -11.64 12.83 -12.98
CA LYS A 195 -11.77 12.60 -11.52
C LYS A 195 -10.90 13.53 -10.68
N LEU A 196 -10.20 14.47 -11.32
CA LEU A 196 -9.32 15.38 -10.61
C LEU A 196 -10.13 16.28 -9.68
N ASP A 197 -9.80 16.19 -8.40
CA ASP A 197 -10.49 16.82 -7.29
C ASP A 197 -9.60 17.91 -6.65
N ARG A 198 -8.29 17.65 -6.56
CA ARG A 198 -7.28 18.59 -6.08
C ARG A 198 -6.20 18.83 -7.12
N LEU A 199 -5.96 20.11 -7.41
CA LEU A 199 -4.92 20.55 -8.34
C LEU A 199 -4.07 21.65 -7.70
N ASP A 200 -2.77 21.45 -7.67
CA ASP A 200 -1.79 22.49 -7.32
C ASP A 200 -0.92 22.80 -8.54
N VAL A 201 -1.04 24.02 -9.05
CA VAL A 201 -0.26 24.60 -10.14
C VAL A 201 0.41 25.90 -9.70
N SER A 202 0.71 26.02 -8.41
CA SER A 202 1.37 27.20 -7.84
C SER A 202 2.78 27.39 -8.39
N ASP A 203 3.29 28.63 -8.35
CA ASP A 203 4.63 28.99 -8.83
C ASP A 203 4.86 28.62 -10.31
N ASN A 204 3.86 28.84 -11.16
CA ASN A 204 3.97 28.65 -12.61
C ASN A 204 3.78 29.99 -13.34
N GLN A 205 3.59 29.95 -14.66
CA GLN A 205 3.44 31.12 -15.53
C GLN A 205 2.03 31.20 -16.14
N ILE A 206 1.02 30.67 -15.44
CA ILE A 206 -0.36 30.57 -15.95
C ILE A 206 -1.00 31.95 -15.93
N ALA A 207 -1.54 32.36 -17.06
CA ALA A 207 -2.22 33.65 -17.21
C ALA A 207 -3.74 33.53 -17.42
N ASP A 208 -4.23 32.33 -17.72
CA ASP A 208 -5.64 32.09 -18.07
C ASP A 208 -6.15 30.74 -17.56
N LEU A 209 -7.08 30.76 -16.60
CA LEU A 209 -7.69 29.55 -16.05
C LEU A 209 -8.71 28.90 -17.01
N ARG A 210 -9.16 29.58 -18.07
CA ARG A 210 -10.08 29.00 -19.07
C ARG A 210 -9.44 27.84 -19.86
N THR A 211 -8.13 27.65 -19.74
CA THR A 211 -7.39 26.51 -20.30
C THR A 211 -7.67 25.19 -19.53
N LEU A 212 -8.13 25.25 -18.28
CA LEU A 212 -8.41 24.08 -17.44
C LEU A 212 -9.75 23.35 -17.69
N ARG A 213 -10.35 23.52 -18.88
CA ARG A 213 -11.67 22.93 -19.23
C ARG A 213 -11.70 21.40 -19.16
N GLY A 214 -10.55 20.74 -19.26
CA GLY A 214 -10.40 19.29 -19.17
C GLY A 214 -10.56 18.71 -17.76
N CYS A 215 -10.69 19.54 -16.74
CA CYS A 215 -10.76 19.15 -15.32
C CYS A 215 -11.99 19.77 -14.63
N PRO A 216 -13.22 19.44 -15.05
CA PRO A 216 -14.44 20.13 -14.59
C PRO A 216 -14.78 19.89 -13.10
N ASN A 217 -14.20 18.85 -12.49
CA ASN A 217 -14.55 18.39 -11.14
C ASN A 217 -13.59 18.86 -10.05
N VAL A 218 -12.68 19.79 -10.36
CA VAL A 218 -11.73 20.32 -9.36
C VAL A 218 -12.48 21.06 -8.25
N ARG A 219 -12.24 20.65 -7.01
CA ARG A 219 -12.81 21.23 -5.78
C ARG A 219 -11.79 22.05 -5.01
N TRP A 220 -10.51 21.71 -5.09
CA TRP A 220 -9.41 22.42 -4.45
C TRP A 220 -8.39 22.86 -5.48
N LEU A 221 -8.31 24.16 -5.75
CA LEU A 221 -7.41 24.74 -6.76
C LEU A 221 -6.37 25.65 -6.09
N PHE A 222 -5.10 25.27 -6.15
CA PHE A 222 -3.99 26.11 -5.71
C PHE A 222 -3.26 26.63 -6.96
N ALA A 223 -3.30 27.92 -7.19
CA ALA A 223 -2.68 28.59 -8.34
C ALA A 223 -1.99 29.89 -7.89
N SER A 224 -1.40 29.89 -6.69
CA SER A 224 -0.68 31.04 -6.17
C SER A 224 0.59 31.32 -7.00
N ASN A 225 1.08 32.56 -6.96
CA ASN A 225 2.30 33.00 -7.65
C ASN A 225 2.30 32.63 -9.15
N ASN A 226 1.25 33.04 -9.86
CA ASN A 226 1.11 32.89 -11.29
C ASN A 226 0.97 34.28 -11.95
N HIS A 227 0.48 34.35 -13.19
CA HIS A 227 0.30 35.58 -13.96
C HIS A 227 -1.18 35.90 -14.26
N LEU A 228 -2.09 35.41 -13.42
CA LEU A 228 -3.52 35.65 -13.56
C LEU A 228 -3.85 37.12 -13.35
N LYS A 229 -4.49 37.75 -14.35
CA LYS A 229 -4.96 39.15 -14.29
C LYS A 229 -6.45 39.28 -14.05
N SER A 230 -7.17 38.15 -14.07
CA SER A 230 -8.59 38.08 -13.80
C SER A 230 -8.92 36.70 -13.21
N THR A 231 -10.12 36.58 -12.66
CA THR A 231 -10.66 35.31 -12.16
C THR A 231 -11.55 34.61 -13.18
N GLU A 232 -11.52 35.05 -14.45
CA GLU A 232 -12.24 34.37 -15.54
C GLU A 232 -11.73 32.92 -15.69
N GLY A 233 -12.65 32.01 -16.00
CA GLY A 233 -12.41 30.57 -16.05
C GLY A 233 -12.75 29.85 -14.74
N LEU A 234 -12.86 30.53 -13.60
CA LEU A 234 -13.27 29.87 -12.36
C LEU A 234 -14.71 29.37 -12.38
N GLU A 235 -15.57 30.01 -13.18
CA GLU A 235 -16.97 29.63 -13.37
C GLU A 235 -17.16 28.21 -13.90
N GLN A 236 -16.13 27.62 -14.51
CA GLN A 236 -16.18 26.23 -15.00
C GLN A 236 -16.16 25.20 -13.85
N PHE A 237 -15.65 25.57 -12.67
CA PHE A 237 -15.52 24.68 -11.52
C PHE A 237 -16.77 24.76 -10.63
N SER A 238 -17.85 24.10 -11.04
CA SER A 238 -19.14 24.15 -10.35
C SER A 238 -19.12 23.62 -8.90
N GLN A 239 -18.10 22.83 -8.54
CA GLN A 239 -17.93 22.20 -7.23
C GLN A 239 -16.76 22.80 -6.42
N LEU A 240 -16.23 23.97 -6.82
CA LEU A 240 -15.07 24.58 -6.17
C LEU A 240 -15.35 24.89 -4.69
N ILE A 241 -14.57 24.30 -3.80
CA ILE A 241 -14.65 24.48 -2.35
C ILE A 241 -13.66 25.53 -1.88
N SER A 242 -12.42 25.45 -2.37
CA SER A 242 -11.36 26.35 -1.97
C SER A 242 -10.46 26.67 -3.15
N LYS A 243 -9.97 27.91 -3.16
CA LYS A 243 -8.97 28.37 -4.13
C LYS A 243 -7.93 29.24 -3.46
N ASP A 244 -6.68 29.09 -3.90
CA ASP A 244 -5.60 30.02 -3.57
C ASP A 244 -5.09 30.66 -4.86
N LEU A 245 -5.26 31.97 -4.97
CA LEU A 245 -4.79 32.79 -6.09
C LEU A 245 -3.82 33.89 -5.61
N THR A 246 -3.29 33.78 -4.40
CA THR A 246 -2.36 34.76 -3.83
C THR A 246 -1.12 34.93 -4.72
N GLY A 247 -0.50 36.12 -4.71
CA GLY A 247 0.69 36.38 -5.54
C GLY A 247 0.45 36.46 -7.04
N ASN A 248 -0.80 36.51 -7.50
CA ASN A 248 -1.15 36.85 -8.87
C ASN A 248 -1.41 38.37 -9.04
N PRO A 249 -1.19 38.95 -10.23
CA PRO A 249 -1.50 40.35 -10.53
C PRO A 249 -3.00 40.58 -10.78
N LEU A 250 -3.84 40.16 -9.82
CA LEU A 250 -5.29 40.37 -9.83
C LEU A 250 -5.62 41.81 -9.36
N PRO A 251 -6.67 42.44 -9.90
CA PRO A 251 -7.15 43.76 -9.47
C PRO A 251 -7.76 43.75 -8.06
#